data_AF-A0A1G0NV99-F1
#
_entry.id   AF-A0A1G0NV99-F1
#
_cell.length_a   1.000
_cell.length_b   1.000
_cell.length_c   1.000
_cell.angle_alpha   90.00
_cell.angle_beta   90.00
_cell.angle_gamma   90.00
#
_symmetry.space_group_name_H-M   'P 1'
#
loop_
_entity.id
_entity.type
_entity.pdbx_description
1 polymer ?
#
loop_
_entity_poly.entity_id
_entity_poly.type
_entity_poly.pdbx_seq_one_letter_code
_entity_poly.pdbx_strand_id
1 'polypeptide(L)'
;MGGSQLISDFRWYGSDQSLYYDRYELKTEEADDPWSGLVNLIDIINNSTSISESLPQVFNVNSFYKAIGTDILFANLDSYIDGGRNFYVYKNFVTGKFEWIVWDVGLSFGAYGGGGMGGSSNSSSLSVTYVTSAISRPLAGKVFNDATLKSEYLQSLCYLFNTYFNSERIFAQIDSIANTIRPYVTADSRKQYTTQQFETNINSDITLGGGQGGGNKPGLKSFITARITSVQNQLVSLGVSCLLDIEPGDLVINEFMSSNDSIPDPAGEAEDWIELYNNTSEDLDISGTYLSDDFNNPNEWQFPENTVVAANGYLIIWADEDDDQEGLHANFKLSSTDGEEIILSNLDLTVIDSVSFESQALNLSMSRIPNGTGSFVQSNPTFNRENSNTTSVEESTAEIPGTFTLKQNYPNPFNPTTTINFTVDKTRRTTLRVYNVLGQLIETLYEGYADPGNLYSIKFDASKLNSGVYFYRLESEENVETKRMVLIK
;
A
#
# COMPACT_ATOMS: atom_id res chain seq x y z
N MET A 1 -3.45 42.76 -14.21
CA MET A 1 -4.50 41.76 -13.92
C MET A 1 -4.50 41.57 -12.42
N GLY A 2 -5.45 42.16 -11.72
CA GLY A 2 -5.59 42.08 -10.27
C GLY A 2 -7.06 41.84 -9.98
N GLY A 3 -7.52 40.63 -10.29
CA GLY A 3 -8.82 40.16 -9.84
C GLY A 3 -8.74 39.87 -8.35
N SER A 4 -9.81 40.15 -7.61
CA SER A 4 -9.97 39.66 -6.24
C SER A 4 -9.59 38.17 -6.21
N GLN A 5 -8.57 37.81 -5.44
CA GLN A 5 -8.14 36.42 -5.31
C GLN A 5 -9.34 35.60 -4.85
N LEU A 6 -9.73 34.60 -5.66
CA LEU A 6 -10.66 33.56 -5.23
C LEU A 6 -10.04 32.92 -3.99
N ILE A 7 -10.75 32.97 -2.86
CA ILE A 7 -10.30 32.33 -1.63
C ILE A 7 -11.02 30.99 -1.54
N SER A 8 -10.35 29.94 -2.03
CA SER A 8 -10.82 28.55 -1.99
C SER A 8 -10.65 27.96 -0.58
N ASP A 9 -11.40 28.49 0.38
CA ASP A 9 -11.19 28.24 1.81
C ASP A 9 -11.96 27.05 2.39
N PHE A 10 -12.90 26.45 1.67
CA PHE A 10 -13.83 25.41 2.16
C PHE A 10 -14.69 25.87 3.35
N ARG A 11 -14.94 27.18 3.50
CA ARG A 11 -15.91 27.66 4.50
C ARG A 11 -17.34 27.47 4.01
N TRP A 12 -18.23 27.23 4.96
CA TRP A 12 -19.66 27.16 4.69
C TRP A 12 -20.26 28.55 4.48
N TYR A 13 -20.89 28.77 3.32
CA TYR A 13 -21.59 30.00 3.00
C TYR A 13 -23.11 29.82 2.92
N GLY A 14 -23.59 28.57 2.88
CA GLY A 14 -24.99 28.22 2.67
C GLY A 14 -25.14 27.14 1.61
N SER A 15 -26.35 26.64 1.43
CA SER A 15 -26.66 25.59 0.46
C SER A 15 -26.83 26.08 -0.98
N ASP A 16 -26.92 27.38 -1.20
CA ASP A 16 -27.01 27.98 -2.53
C ASP A 16 -25.65 27.88 -3.23
N GLN A 17 -25.60 27.17 -4.35
CA GLN A 17 -24.38 26.94 -5.13
C GLN A 17 -23.73 28.23 -5.63
N SER A 18 -24.53 29.27 -5.92
CA SER A 18 -24.03 30.55 -6.43
C SER A 18 -23.08 31.27 -5.48
N LEU A 19 -23.12 30.93 -4.19
CA LEU A 19 -22.22 31.48 -3.16
C LEU A 19 -20.76 31.01 -3.30
N TYR A 20 -20.51 30.03 -4.16
CA TYR A 20 -19.20 29.41 -4.36
C TYR A 20 -18.56 29.74 -5.71
N TYR A 21 -19.30 30.34 -6.65
CA TYR A 21 -18.82 30.62 -8.02
C TYR A 21 -17.64 31.60 -8.05
N ASP A 22 -17.64 32.59 -7.15
CA ASP A 22 -16.53 33.55 -6.99
C ASP A 22 -15.47 33.07 -5.98
N ARG A 23 -15.42 31.75 -5.71
CA ARG A 23 -14.45 31.15 -4.77
C ARG A 23 -13.70 29.98 -5.36
N TYR A 24 -14.30 29.27 -6.30
CA TYR A 24 -13.70 28.15 -6.98
C TYR A 24 -13.83 28.35 -8.48
N GLU A 25 -12.78 28.02 -9.22
CA GLU A 25 -12.82 28.03 -10.68
C GLU A 25 -13.20 26.64 -11.18
N LEU A 26 -14.32 26.53 -11.89
CA LEU A 26 -14.72 25.28 -12.54
C LEU A 26 -13.85 25.05 -13.78
N LYS A 27 -13.11 23.94 -13.82
CA LYS A 27 -12.21 23.61 -14.94
C LYS A 27 -12.85 22.73 -16.00
N THR A 28 -13.81 21.88 -15.63
CA THR A 28 -14.50 20.96 -16.53
C THR A 28 -16.00 20.95 -16.23
N GLU A 29 -16.82 20.98 -17.28
CA GLU A 29 -18.29 20.97 -17.22
C GLU A 29 -18.84 19.63 -17.73
N GLU A 30 -18.35 18.52 -17.17
CA GLU A 30 -18.73 17.17 -17.61
C GLU A 30 -19.96 16.60 -16.87
N ALA A 31 -20.46 17.31 -15.86
CA ALA A 31 -21.63 16.93 -15.08
C ALA A 31 -22.74 17.97 -15.22
N ASP A 32 -24.00 17.52 -15.25
CA ASP A 32 -25.19 18.38 -15.29
C ASP A 32 -25.29 19.31 -14.04
N ASP A 33 -24.71 18.88 -12.92
CA ASP A 33 -24.61 19.64 -11.67
C ASP A 33 -23.19 19.51 -11.08
N PRO A 34 -22.25 20.36 -11.51
CA PRO A 34 -20.85 20.25 -11.08
C PRO A 34 -20.61 20.79 -9.66
N TRP A 35 -21.59 21.45 -9.05
CA TRP A 35 -21.41 22.21 -7.80
C TRP A 35 -21.99 21.52 -6.57
N SER A 36 -23.10 20.80 -6.67
CA SER A 36 -23.75 20.20 -5.49
C SER A 36 -22.83 19.28 -4.70
N GLY A 37 -21.98 18.51 -5.39
CA GLY A 37 -20.97 17.68 -4.75
C GLY A 37 -20.00 18.50 -3.89
N LEU A 38 -19.50 19.62 -4.41
CA LEU A 38 -18.58 20.49 -3.68
C LEU A 38 -19.27 21.17 -2.50
N VAL A 39 -20.51 21.65 -2.68
CA VAL A 39 -21.31 22.24 -1.59
C VAL A 39 -21.56 21.22 -0.48
N ASN A 40 -21.88 19.97 -0.83
CA ASN A 40 -22.06 18.88 0.14
C ASN A 40 -20.77 18.55 0.90
N LEU A 41 -19.61 18.51 0.21
CA LEU A 41 -18.32 18.34 0.88
C LEU A 41 -18.06 19.48 1.88
N ILE A 42 -18.30 20.72 1.49
CA ILE A 42 -18.13 21.89 2.36
C ILE A 42 -19.08 21.83 3.55
N ASP A 43 -20.34 21.44 3.34
CA ASP A 43 -21.31 21.25 4.43
C ASP A 43 -20.80 20.23 5.45
N ILE A 44 -20.37 19.05 4.99
CA ILE A 44 -19.81 18.00 5.84
C ILE A 44 -18.61 18.53 6.65
N ILE A 45 -17.66 19.21 6.01
CA ILE A 45 -16.47 19.78 6.67
C ILE A 45 -16.87 20.71 7.82
N ASN A 46 -17.89 21.56 7.62
CA ASN A 46 -18.20 22.63 8.56
C ASN A 46 -19.23 22.23 9.62
N ASN A 47 -20.22 21.43 9.24
CA ASN A 47 -21.43 21.19 10.03
C ASN A 47 -21.59 19.74 10.54
N SER A 48 -20.74 18.80 10.11
CA SER A 48 -20.78 17.43 10.64
C SER A 48 -20.42 17.39 12.13
N THR A 49 -21.18 16.59 12.89
CA THR A 49 -20.91 16.29 14.31
C THR A 49 -19.88 15.18 14.49
N SER A 50 -19.66 14.35 13.46
CA SER A 50 -18.73 13.21 13.45
C SER A 50 -17.86 13.29 12.19
N ILE A 51 -16.91 14.24 12.18
CA ILE A 51 -16.14 14.53 10.97
C ILE A 51 -15.25 13.36 10.54
N SER A 52 -14.70 12.61 11.51
CA SER A 52 -13.88 11.42 11.26
C SER A 52 -14.61 10.30 10.54
N GLU A 53 -15.93 10.16 10.74
CA GLU A 53 -16.74 9.15 10.07
C GLU A 53 -17.26 9.64 8.70
N SER A 54 -17.64 10.92 8.62
CA SER A 54 -18.36 11.49 7.47
C SER A 54 -17.45 11.99 6.35
N LEU A 55 -16.28 12.56 6.67
CA LEU A 55 -15.36 13.09 5.67
C LEU A 55 -14.82 11.99 4.73
N PRO A 56 -14.37 10.81 5.22
CA PRO A 56 -13.87 9.74 4.35
C PRO A 56 -14.90 9.16 3.36
N GLN A 57 -16.20 9.40 3.59
CA GLN A 57 -17.27 8.94 2.69
C GLN A 57 -17.35 9.76 1.40
N VAL A 58 -16.93 11.02 1.43
CA VAL A 58 -17.08 11.97 0.32
C VAL A 58 -15.76 12.53 -0.18
N PHE A 59 -14.66 12.30 0.54
CA PHE A 59 -13.34 12.87 0.28
C PHE A 59 -12.26 11.81 0.52
N ASN A 60 -11.28 11.74 -0.38
CA ASN A 60 -10.11 10.90 -0.18
C ASN A 60 -9.15 11.58 0.80
N VAL A 61 -9.37 11.31 2.10
CA VAL A 61 -8.56 11.87 3.19
C VAL A 61 -7.09 11.47 3.09
N ASN A 62 -6.76 10.29 2.58
CA ASN A 62 -5.37 9.81 2.45
C ASN A 62 -4.59 10.64 1.42
N SER A 63 -5.20 10.92 0.26
CA SER A 63 -4.63 11.82 -0.75
C SER A 63 -4.35 13.21 -0.17
N PHE A 64 -5.28 13.73 0.62
CA PHE A 64 -5.14 15.01 1.28
C PHE A 64 -4.05 15.02 2.36
N TYR A 65 -3.96 13.99 3.20
CA TYR A 65 -2.90 13.85 4.21
C TYR A 65 -1.53 13.88 3.56
N LYS A 66 -1.34 13.14 2.47
CA LYS A 66 -0.09 13.15 1.71
C LYS A 66 0.21 14.56 1.18
N ALA A 67 -0.76 15.22 0.56
CA ALA A 67 -0.60 16.56 0.01
C ALA A 67 -0.23 17.62 1.07
N ILE A 68 -1.01 17.75 2.15
CA ILE A 68 -0.74 18.74 3.20
C ILE A 68 0.52 18.37 3.99
N GLY A 69 0.81 17.08 4.15
CA GLY A 69 2.04 16.59 4.76
C GLY A 69 3.26 17.04 3.94
N THR A 70 3.23 16.87 2.63
CA THR A 70 4.27 17.39 1.72
C THR A 70 4.38 18.92 1.80
N ASP A 71 3.28 19.66 1.75
CA ASP A 71 3.31 21.12 1.88
C ASP A 71 3.94 21.57 3.22
N ILE A 72 3.64 20.88 4.32
CA ILE A 72 4.20 21.16 5.64
C ILE A 72 5.69 20.78 5.71
N LEU A 73 6.08 19.63 5.15
CA LEU A 73 7.48 19.20 5.13
C LEU A 73 8.34 20.20 4.36
N PHE A 74 7.91 20.62 3.17
CA PHE A 74 8.63 21.61 2.36
C PHE A 74 8.35 23.07 2.75
N ALA A 75 7.53 23.31 3.78
CA ALA A 75 7.07 24.64 4.18
C ALA A 75 6.53 25.47 3.00
N ASN A 76 5.73 24.84 2.12
CA ASN A 76 5.00 25.48 1.04
C ASN A 76 3.79 26.22 1.60
N LEU A 77 3.96 27.49 1.94
CA LEU A 77 2.91 28.33 2.52
C LEU A 77 2.08 29.08 1.47
N ASP A 78 2.44 29.03 0.17
CA ASP A 78 1.52 29.47 -0.90
C ASP A 78 0.43 28.43 -1.22
N SER A 79 0.32 27.39 -0.39
CA SER A 79 -0.66 26.32 -0.53
C SER A 79 -1.95 26.63 0.24
N TYR A 80 -2.84 25.63 0.35
CA TYR A 80 -4.06 25.72 1.13
C TYR A 80 -3.80 26.06 2.61
N ILE A 81 -2.76 25.52 3.25
CA ILE A 81 -2.56 25.66 4.71
C ILE A 81 -2.32 27.10 5.18
N ASP A 82 -1.88 27.99 4.29
CA ASP A 82 -1.74 29.43 4.56
C ASP A 82 -2.35 30.29 3.44
N GLY A 83 -1.76 30.34 2.23
CA GLY A 83 -2.20 31.17 1.11
C GLY A 83 -3.62 30.89 0.58
N GLY A 84 -4.20 29.72 0.85
CA GLY A 84 -5.56 29.33 0.47
C GLY A 84 -5.74 29.10 -1.02
N ARG A 85 -4.69 28.60 -1.69
CA ARG A 85 -4.61 28.49 -3.15
C ARG A 85 -3.68 27.34 -3.57
N ASN A 86 -3.41 27.23 -4.86
CA ASN A 86 -2.45 26.28 -5.46
C ASN A 86 -2.82 24.81 -5.25
N PHE A 87 -4.09 24.49 -5.48
CA PHE A 87 -4.60 23.13 -5.54
C PHE A 87 -5.80 23.03 -6.49
N TYR A 88 -6.10 21.81 -6.90
CA TYR A 88 -7.39 21.45 -7.48
C TYR A 88 -8.07 20.39 -6.61
N VAL A 89 -9.40 20.34 -6.69
CA VAL A 89 -10.17 19.20 -6.23
C VAL A 89 -10.89 18.59 -7.42
N TYR A 90 -10.89 17.27 -7.48
CA TYR A 90 -11.48 16.50 -8.58
C TYR A 90 -12.52 15.54 -8.03
N LYS A 91 -13.73 15.53 -8.60
CA LYS A 91 -14.76 14.55 -8.23
C LYS A 91 -14.53 13.26 -9.02
N ASN A 92 -14.08 12.20 -8.35
CA ASN A 92 -13.96 10.88 -8.94
C ASN A 92 -15.32 10.17 -8.92
N PHE A 93 -15.90 9.94 -10.10
CA PHE A 93 -17.21 9.29 -10.24
C PHE A 93 -17.19 7.78 -10.01
N VAL A 94 -16.01 7.14 -10.08
CA VAL A 94 -15.86 5.70 -9.78
C VAL A 94 -15.91 5.47 -8.27
N THR A 95 -15.14 6.24 -7.51
CA THR A 95 -15.09 6.10 -6.04
C THR A 95 -16.20 6.89 -5.33
N GLY A 96 -16.81 7.85 -6.03
CA GLY A 96 -17.75 8.79 -5.44
C GLY A 96 -17.11 9.83 -4.53
N LYS A 97 -15.77 9.93 -4.49
CA LYS A 97 -15.03 10.84 -3.57
C LYS A 97 -14.39 12.00 -4.32
N PHE A 98 -14.15 13.09 -3.59
CA PHE A 98 -13.27 14.16 -4.05
C PHE A 98 -11.80 13.80 -3.78
N GLU A 99 -10.95 14.02 -4.76
CA GLU A 99 -9.51 13.81 -4.74
C GLU A 99 -8.78 15.16 -4.65
N TRP A 100 -7.61 15.18 -4.02
CA TRP A 100 -6.77 16.37 -3.92
C TRP A 100 -5.63 16.34 -4.95
N ILE A 101 -5.40 17.47 -5.62
CA ILE A 101 -4.31 17.62 -6.58
C ILE A 101 -3.52 18.86 -6.22
N VAL A 102 -2.23 18.69 -5.96
CA VAL A 102 -1.31 19.80 -5.68
C VAL A 102 -1.00 20.56 -6.97
N TRP A 103 -0.91 21.88 -6.89
CA TRP A 103 -0.52 22.75 -7.99
C TRP A 103 0.50 23.79 -7.52
N ASP A 104 1.24 24.38 -8.46
CA ASP A 104 2.14 25.53 -8.24
C ASP A 104 2.92 25.52 -6.90
N VAL A 105 3.90 24.61 -6.83
CA VAL A 105 4.76 24.39 -5.66
C VAL A 105 6.05 25.22 -5.71
N GLY A 106 6.11 26.23 -6.57
CA GLY A 106 7.33 27.01 -6.81
C GLY A 106 7.85 27.81 -5.60
N LEU A 107 7.00 28.04 -4.60
CA LEU A 107 7.34 28.76 -3.36
C LEU A 107 7.56 27.82 -2.15
N SER A 108 7.88 26.56 -2.42
CA SER A 108 8.33 25.56 -1.46
C SER A 108 9.73 25.85 -0.90
N PHE A 109 10.27 24.94 -0.08
CA PHE A 109 11.57 25.09 0.62
C PHE A 109 11.65 26.35 1.50
N GLY A 110 10.50 26.73 2.07
CA GLY A 110 10.38 27.95 2.86
C GLY A 110 10.62 29.24 2.08
N ALA A 111 10.49 29.22 0.74
CA ALA A 111 10.68 30.41 -0.09
C ALA A 111 9.50 31.40 0.00
N TYR A 112 8.30 30.93 0.36
CA TYR A 112 7.17 31.79 0.69
C TYR A 112 7.44 32.58 1.97
N GLY A 113 7.37 33.92 1.91
CA GLY A 113 7.77 34.79 3.03
C GLY A 113 9.14 35.46 2.83
N GLY A 114 10.06 34.78 2.14
CA GLY A 114 11.39 35.29 1.82
C GLY A 114 11.32 36.30 0.68
N GLY A 115 11.56 37.58 0.97
CA GLY A 115 11.64 38.64 -0.04
C GLY A 115 10.50 39.65 -0.09
N GLY A 116 9.87 39.90 1.05
CA GLY A 116 8.88 40.97 1.21
C GLY A 116 7.45 40.58 0.85
N MET A 117 7.18 39.31 0.59
CA MET A 117 5.82 38.75 0.55
C MET A 117 5.53 38.18 1.93
N GLY A 118 4.42 38.55 2.58
CA GLY A 118 4.13 38.13 3.95
C GLY A 118 4.09 36.61 4.10
N GLY A 119 4.92 36.07 5.00
CA GLY A 119 4.99 34.66 5.34
C GLY A 119 5.71 34.48 6.69
N SER A 120 5.60 33.30 7.29
CA SER A 120 6.24 32.98 8.57
C SER A 120 7.77 33.12 8.49
N SER A 121 8.38 33.81 9.47
CA SER A 121 9.84 33.97 9.56
C SER A 121 10.60 32.69 9.89
N ASN A 122 9.88 31.60 10.16
CA ASN A 122 10.37 30.37 10.79
C ASN A 122 10.02 29.14 9.94
N SER A 123 10.20 29.20 8.61
CA SER A 123 9.77 28.15 7.68
C SER A 123 10.44 26.79 7.94
N SER A 124 11.72 26.77 8.33
CA SER A 124 12.42 25.52 8.69
C SER A 124 11.90 24.89 9.99
N SER A 125 11.26 25.67 10.87
CA SER A 125 10.66 25.19 12.12
C SER A 125 9.13 25.25 12.16
N LEU A 126 8.51 25.27 10.98
CA LEU A 126 7.06 25.25 10.82
C LEU A 126 6.43 24.08 11.58
N SER A 127 5.30 24.30 12.25
CA SER A 127 4.64 23.22 12.99
C SER A 127 4.23 22.07 12.05
N VAL A 128 4.39 20.82 12.48
CA VAL A 128 3.91 19.63 11.75
C VAL A 128 2.38 19.57 11.64
N THR A 129 1.65 20.43 12.34
CA THR A 129 0.19 20.57 12.23
C THR A 129 -0.19 22.02 11.92
N TYR A 130 0.71 22.72 11.22
CA TYR A 130 0.53 24.13 10.93
C TYR A 130 -0.67 24.37 10.01
N VAL A 131 -1.51 25.31 10.43
CA VAL A 131 -2.53 25.94 9.59
C VAL A 131 -2.68 27.38 10.05
N THR A 132 -2.80 28.31 9.10
CA THR A 132 -2.88 29.76 9.41
C THR A 132 -4.04 30.09 10.35
N SER A 133 -5.17 29.39 10.18
CA SER A 133 -6.32 29.43 11.07
C SER A 133 -7.26 28.28 10.72
N ALA A 134 -7.70 27.53 11.73
CA ALA A 134 -8.72 26.50 11.55
C ALA A 134 -10.08 27.09 11.10
N ILE A 135 -10.34 28.37 11.35
CA ILE A 135 -11.54 29.07 10.87
C ILE A 135 -11.40 29.43 9.39
N SER A 136 -10.21 29.89 8.99
CA SER A 136 -9.95 30.28 7.59
C SER A 136 -9.67 29.07 6.70
N ARG A 137 -9.25 27.94 7.28
CA ARG A 137 -8.94 26.68 6.59
C ARG A 137 -9.62 25.50 7.30
N PRO A 138 -10.97 25.46 7.33
CA PRO A 138 -11.74 24.45 8.05
C PRO A 138 -11.35 23.01 7.71
N LEU A 139 -11.03 22.65 6.46
CA LEU A 139 -10.64 21.27 6.14
C LEU A 139 -9.39 20.81 6.92
N ALA A 140 -8.27 21.54 6.82
CA ALA A 140 -7.05 21.24 7.57
C ALA A 140 -7.27 21.42 9.08
N GLY A 141 -8.04 22.45 9.47
CA GLY A 141 -8.42 22.70 10.85
C GLY A 141 -9.18 21.53 11.48
N LYS A 142 -10.07 20.86 10.75
CA LYS A 142 -10.79 19.67 11.24
C LYS A 142 -9.85 18.48 11.37
N VAL A 143 -9.01 18.23 10.36
CA VAL A 143 -8.01 17.16 10.41
C VAL A 143 -7.08 17.30 11.62
N PHE A 144 -6.58 18.50 11.91
CA PHE A 144 -5.61 18.69 13.00
C PHE A 144 -6.23 18.79 14.41
N ASN A 145 -7.54 18.99 14.53
CA ASN A 145 -8.24 19.12 15.81
C ASN A 145 -9.13 17.91 16.17
N ASP A 146 -9.46 17.05 15.21
CA ASP A 146 -10.11 15.76 15.46
C ASP A 146 -9.05 14.70 15.78
N ALA A 147 -9.24 13.94 16.86
CA ALA A 147 -8.21 13.02 17.36
C ALA A 147 -7.91 11.87 16.37
N THR A 148 -8.94 11.32 15.72
CA THR A 148 -8.80 10.21 14.77
C THR A 148 -8.11 10.70 13.51
N LEU A 149 -8.64 11.75 12.87
CA LEU A 149 -8.07 12.29 11.64
C LEU A 149 -6.64 12.81 11.85
N LYS A 150 -6.34 13.38 13.01
CA LYS A 150 -5.00 13.82 13.35
C LYS A 150 -4.03 12.65 13.47
N SER A 151 -4.45 11.55 14.09
CA SER A 151 -3.63 10.36 14.22
C SER A 151 -3.28 9.78 12.85
N GLU A 152 -4.28 9.62 11.97
CA GLU A 152 -4.08 9.15 10.59
C GLU A 152 -3.16 10.08 9.80
N TYR A 153 -3.36 11.40 9.92
CA TYR A 153 -2.48 12.39 9.29
C TYR A 153 -1.03 12.26 9.76
N LEU A 154 -0.81 12.14 11.07
CA LEU A 154 0.55 12.04 11.63
C LEU A 154 1.26 10.76 11.19
N GLN A 155 0.53 9.64 11.06
CA GLN A 155 1.06 8.41 10.47
C GLN A 155 1.45 8.61 8.99
N SER A 156 0.58 9.23 8.20
CA SER A 156 0.92 9.57 6.81
C SER A 156 2.11 10.53 6.71
N LEU A 157 2.23 11.48 7.63
CA LEU A 157 3.36 12.41 7.68
C LEU A 157 4.67 11.68 8.03
N CYS A 158 4.62 10.73 8.96
CA CYS A 158 5.77 9.90 9.32
C CYS A 158 6.30 9.07 8.15
N TYR A 159 5.38 8.41 7.44
CA TYR A 159 5.72 7.68 6.23
C TYR A 159 6.39 8.60 5.19
N LEU A 160 5.80 9.78 4.90
CA LEU A 160 6.42 10.75 3.99
C LEU A 160 7.80 11.21 4.48
N PHE A 161 7.92 11.44 5.79
CA PHE A 161 9.11 11.96 6.42
C PHE A 161 10.30 11.00 6.27
N ASN A 162 10.10 9.72 6.54
CA ASN A 162 11.17 8.73 6.46
C ASN A 162 11.46 8.31 5.01
N THR A 163 10.42 8.01 4.24
CA THR A 163 10.57 7.43 2.89
C THR A 163 11.05 8.46 1.88
N TYR A 164 10.51 9.68 1.92
CA TYR A 164 10.77 10.69 0.88
C TYR A 164 11.50 11.93 1.38
N PHE A 165 11.35 12.30 2.65
CA PHE A 165 11.93 13.53 3.21
C PHE A 165 13.25 13.31 3.96
N ASN A 166 14.11 12.44 3.42
CA ASN A 166 15.46 12.23 3.93
C ASN A 166 16.54 12.92 3.08
N SER A 167 17.67 13.25 3.71
CA SER A 167 18.75 14.00 3.09
C SER A 167 19.38 13.26 1.91
N GLU A 168 19.53 11.94 1.98
CA GLU A 168 20.16 11.15 0.92
C GLU A 168 19.40 11.28 -0.40
N ARG A 169 18.10 10.95 -0.37
CA ARG A 169 17.22 11.03 -1.55
C ARG A 169 17.11 12.46 -2.07
N ILE A 170 16.79 13.41 -1.19
CA ILE A 170 16.53 14.79 -1.62
C ILE A 170 17.81 15.44 -2.15
N PHE A 171 18.97 15.22 -1.52
CA PHE A 171 20.22 15.83 -1.99
C PHE A 171 20.65 15.26 -3.33
N ALA A 172 20.50 13.94 -3.53
CA ALA A 172 20.76 13.32 -4.83
C ALA A 172 19.86 13.92 -5.92
N GLN A 173 18.57 14.14 -5.63
CA GLN A 173 17.65 14.75 -6.58
C GLN A 173 17.98 16.23 -6.86
N ILE A 174 18.30 17.02 -5.83
CA ILE A 174 18.76 18.40 -5.98
C ILE A 174 19.99 18.46 -6.88
N ASP A 175 21.00 17.62 -6.61
CA ASP A 175 22.25 17.62 -7.37
C ASP A 175 22.03 17.18 -8.80
N SER A 176 21.22 16.15 -9.04
CA SER A 176 20.86 15.67 -10.37
C SER A 176 20.18 16.75 -11.22
N ILE A 177 19.17 17.42 -10.66
CA ILE A 177 18.47 18.52 -11.34
C ILE A 177 19.42 19.70 -11.57
N ALA A 178 20.17 20.11 -10.55
CA ALA A 178 21.12 21.21 -10.65
C ALA A 178 22.17 20.95 -11.73
N ASN A 179 22.77 19.76 -11.77
CA ASN A 179 23.73 19.36 -12.79
C ASN A 179 23.13 19.42 -14.20
N THR A 180 21.89 18.97 -14.35
CA THR A 180 21.16 18.99 -15.63
C THR A 180 20.93 20.41 -16.15
N ILE A 181 20.51 21.34 -15.27
CA ILE A 181 20.13 22.69 -15.68
C ILE A 181 21.30 23.70 -15.67
N ARG A 182 22.40 23.41 -14.96
CA ARG A 182 23.53 24.35 -14.77
C ARG A 182 24.11 24.95 -16.05
N PRO A 183 24.30 24.21 -17.17
CA PRO A 183 24.79 24.80 -18.42
C PRO A 183 23.81 25.84 -18.97
N TYR A 184 22.51 25.58 -18.88
CA TYR A 184 21.45 26.46 -19.35
C TYR A 184 21.31 27.69 -18.46
N VAL A 185 21.36 27.53 -17.13
CA VAL A 185 21.39 28.65 -16.18
C VAL A 185 22.57 29.58 -16.48
N THR A 186 23.76 29.02 -16.75
CA THR A 186 24.95 29.82 -17.07
C THR A 186 24.76 30.60 -18.37
N ALA A 187 24.25 29.95 -19.41
CA ALA A 187 24.07 30.53 -20.73
C ALA A 187 22.89 31.51 -20.83
N ASP A 188 21.91 31.44 -19.93
CA ASP A 188 20.69 32.26 -20.01
C ASP A 188 21.01 33.76 -19.84
N SER A 189 20.74 34.55 -20.89
CA SER A 189 20.92 36.00 -20.90
C SER A 189 19.81 36.77 -20.19
N ARG A 190 18.73 36.10 -19.79
CA ARG A 190 17.55 36.64 -19.09
C ARG A 190 17.39 36.12 -17.66
N LYS A 191 18.38 35.42 -17.12
CA LYS A 191 18.34 34.89 -15.75
C LYS A 191 18.10 36.00 -14.71
N GLN A 192 17.19 35.74 -13.78
CA GLN A 192 16.86 36.66 -12.70
C GLN A 192 17.90 36.65 -11.56
N TYR A 193 18.64 35.54 -11.43
CA TYR A 193 19.69 35.33 -10.42
C TYR A 193 21.03 35.06 -11.10
N THR A 194 22.14 35.44 -10.47
CA THR A 194 23.47 35.16 -11.01
C THR A 194 23.79 33.67 -10.90
N THR A 195 24.71 33.19 -11.75
CA THR A 195 25.20 31.80 -11.65
C THR A 195 25.81 31.53 -10.27
N GLN A 196 26.50 32.50 -9.68
CA GLN A 196 27.05 32.34 -8.32
C GLN A 196 25.95 32.21 -7.26
N GLN A 197 24.87 32.97 -7.38
CA GLN A 197 23.70 32.86 -6.49
C GLN A 197 23.03 31.49 -6.62
N PHE A 198 22.88 30.98 -7.85
CA PHE A 198 22.37 29.63 -8.10
C PHE A 198 23.24 28.57 -7.41
N GLU A 199 24.57 28.55 -7.65
CA GLU A 199 25.46 27.55 -7.04
C GLU A 199 25.50 27.64 -5.52
N THR A 200 25.44 28.85 -4.97
CA THR A 200 25.45 29.07 -3.52
C THR A 200 24.14 28.60 -2.89
N ASN A 201 22.99 28.91 -3.51
CA ASN A 201 21.67 28.58 -2.97
C ASN A 201 21.34 27.08 -2.97
N ILE A 202 22.05 26.27 -3.74
CA ILE A 202 21.96 24.81 -3.60
C ILE A 202 22.30 24.38 -2.16
N ASN A 203 23.34 24.97 -1.56
CA ASN A 203 23.90 24.49 -0.29
C ASN A 203 23.56 25.39 0.91
N SER A 204 23.39 26.69 0.70
CA SER A 204 23.26 27.67 1.77
C SER A 204 22.36 28.83 1.39
N ASP A 205 21.80 29.48 2.41
CA ASP A 205 20.98 30.67 2.23
C ASP A 205 21.71 31.76 1.45
N ILE A 206 20.98 32.48 0.60
CA ILE A 206 21.47 33.69 -0.07
C ILE A 206 20.59 34.87 0.30
N THR A 207 21.19 36.06 0.39
CA THR A 207 20.44 37.31 0.57
C THR A 207 20.48 38.14 -0.71
N LEU A 208 19.30 38.52 -1.18
CA LEU A 208 19.11 39.35 -2.36
C LEU A 208 18.79 40.79 -1.95
N GLY A 209 19.19 41.77 -2.77
CA GLY A 209 18.90 43.19 -2.56
C GLY A 209 17.39 43.51 -2.53
N GLY A 210 17.03 44.72 -2.08
CA GLY A 210 15.62 45.11 -1.87
C GLY A 210 14.77 45.19 -3.14
N GLY A 211 13.48 44.82 -3.03
CA GLY A 211 12.49 44.78 -4.13
C GLY A 211 11.63 43.51 -4.08
N GLN A 212 10.65 43.39 -4.98
CA GLN A 212 9.84 42.17 -5.13
C GLN A 212 10.74 41.01 -5.54
N GLY A 213 10.83 39.97 -4.71
CA GLY A 213 11.72 38.83 -4.92
C GLY A 213 13.11 38.97 -4.28
N GLY A 214 13.36 40.05 -3.53
CA GLY A 214 14.58 40.28 -2.73
C GLY A 214 14.68 39.40 -1.48
N GLY A 215 15.45 39.83 -0.46
CA GLY A 215 15.46 39.22 0.88
C GLY A 215 16.21 37.88 1.00
N ASN A 216 16.08 37.23 2.16
CA ASN A 216 16.70 35.92 2.39
C ASN A 216 15.99 34.83 1.59
N LYS A 217 16.76 33.99 0.92
CA LYS A 217 16.33 32.79 0.21
C LYS A 217 16.98 31.59 0.87
N PRO A 218 16.21 30.69 1.50
CA PRO A 218 16.76 29.49 2.10
C PRO A 218 17.56 28.69 1.09
N GLY A 219 18.70 28.15 1.51
CA GLY A 219 19.43 27.19 0.70
C GLY A 219 18.69 25.86 0.66
N LEU A 220 18.68 25.16 -0.47
CA LEU A 220 17.90 23.93 -0.61
C LEU A 220 18.36 22.87 0.39
N LYS A 221 19.66 22.54 0.42
CA LYS A 221 20.19 21.54 1.34
C LYS A 221 20.20 22.03 2.80
N SER A 222 20.52 23.31 3.06
CA SER A 222 20.49 23.86 4.41
C SER A 222 19.07 23.88 5.01
N PHE A 223 18.06 24.18 4.20
CA PHE A 223 16.66 24.12 4.60
C PHE A 223 16.26 22.69 4.98
N ILE A 224 16.53 21.71 4.11
CA ILE A 224 16.16 20.31 4.36
C ILE A 224 16.82 19.79 5.64
N THR A 225 18.12 20.02 5.84
CA THR A 225 18.83 19.63 7.06
C THR A 225 18.15 20.21 8.31
N ALA A 226 17.89 21.52 8.33
CA ALA A 226 17.24 22.18 9.47
C ALA A 226 15.81 21.68 9.67
N ARG A 227 15.10 21.40 8.58
CA ARG A 227 13.72 20.94 8.60
C ARG A 227 13.59 19.53 9.14
N ILE A 228 14.48 18.61 8.77
CA ILE A 228 14.54 17.24 9.31
C ILE A 228 14.67 17.28 10.83
N THR A 229 15.64 18.02 11.35
CA THR A 229 15.82 18.15 12.81
C THR A 229 14.59 18.74 13.48
N SER A 230 13.96 19.75 12.88
CA SER A 230 12.76 20.35 13.47
C SER A 230 11.58 19.39 13.50
N VAL A 231 11.30 18.70 12.39
CA VAL A 231 10.17 17.77 12.28
C VAL A 231 10.35 16.61 13.26
N GLN A 232 11.55 16.00 13.32
CA GLN A 232 11.86 14.93 14.26
C GLN A 232 11.62 15.35 15.72
N ASN A 233 12.12 16.52 16.13
CA ASN A 233 11.92 17.02 17.49
C ASN A 233 10.43 17.27 17.82
N GLN A 234 9.65 17.73 16.85
CA GLN A 234 8.22 17.96 17.04
C GLN A 234 7.45 16.65 17.19
N LEU A 235 7.75 15.64 16.37
CA LEU A 235 7.11 14.33 16.43
C LEU A 235 7.40 13.64 17.77
N VAL A 236 8.65 13.67 18.23
CA VAL A 236 9.05 13.19 19.56
C VAL A 236 8.27 13.93 20.66
N SER A 237 8.14 15.25 20.56
CA SER A 237 7.40 16.06 21.54
C SER A 237 5.88 15.76 21.55
N LEU A 238 5.35 15.29 20.43
CA LEU A 238 3.96 14.84 20.30
C LEU A 238 3.77 13.38 20.73
N GLY A 239 4.84 12.66 21.10
CA GLY A 239 4.78 11.22 21.39
C GLY A 239 4.50 10.36 20.16
N VAL A 240 4.76 10.88 18.96
CA VAL A 240 4.60 10.17 17.69
C VAL A 240 5.93 9.53 17.33
N SER A 241 5.97 8.21 17.27
CA SER A 241 7.07 7.50 16.62
C SER A 241 6.80 7.47 15.13
N CYS A 242 7.74 7.99 14.33
CA CYS A 242 7.71 7.78 12.89
C CYS A 242 8.39 6.51 12.46
N LEU A 243 9.05 5.83 13.39
CA LEU A 243 9.39 4.44 13.21
C LEU A 243 8.05 3.69 13.22
N LEU A 244 7.55 3.31 12.04
CA LEU A 244 6.55 2.26 11.92
C LEU A 244 7.29 0.94 12.13
N ASP A 245 7.94 0.79 13.29
CA ASP A 245 8.68 -0.43 13.57
C ASP A 245 7.64 -1.51 13.79
N ILE A 246 7.61 -2.44 12.86
CA ILE A 246 7.02 -3.73 13.12
C ILE A 246 7.91 -4.33 14.20
N GLU A 247 7.34 -4.57 15.38
CA GLU A 247 8.11 -5.09 16.50
C GLU A 247 8.45 -6.56 16.23
N PRO A 248 9.61 -7.07 16.70
CA PRO A 248 9.94 -8.47 16.59
C PRO A 248 8.83 -9.36 17.15
N GLY A 249 8.28 -10.23 16.30
CA GLY A 249 7.17 -11.11 16.61
C GLY A 249 5.81 -10.64 16.09
N ASP A 250 5.63 -9.38 15.68
CA ASP A 250 4.38 -8.91 15.06
C ASP A 250 4.22 -9.46 13.64
N LEU A 251 5.26 -9.34 12.82
CA LEU A 251 5.38 -9.98 11.51
C LEU A 251 6.56 -10.93 11.56
N VAL A 252 6.39 -12.15 11.05
CA VAL A 252 7.45 -13.16 11.10
C VAL A 252 7.58 -13.86 9.76
N ILE A 253 8.78 -14.35 9.46
CA ILE A 253 9.00 -15.33 8.40
C ILE A 253 8.34 -16.62 8.89
N ASN A 254 7.23 -17.03 8.27
CA ASN A 254 6.42 -18.13 8.78
C ASN A 254 6.75 -19.47 8.11
N GLU A 255 7.01 -19.45 6.81
CA GLU A 255 7.32 -20.63 6.03
C GLU A 255 8.16 -20.22 4.82
N PHE A 256 9.08 -21.07 4.36
CA PHE A 256 9.81 -20.81 3.13
C PHE A 256 10.28 -22.12 2.46
N MET A 257 10.50 -22.06 1.16
CA MET A 257 10.98 -23.18 0.34
C MET A 257 11.98 -22.67 -0.70
N SER A 258 13.22 -23.17 -0.66
CA SER A 258 14.30 -22.81 -1.59
C SER A 258 14.55 -23.86 -2.69
N SER A 259 13.70 -24.89 -2.75
CA SER A 259 13.73 -25.89 -3.80
C SER A 259 12.31 -26.35 -4.12
N ASN A 260 11.70 -25.73 -5.12
CA ASN A 260 10.30 -25.92 -5.47
C ASN A 260 10.13 -26.38 -6.94
N ASP A 261 9.34 -27.43 -7.16
CA ASP A 261 8.81 -27.77 -8.50
C ASP A 261 7.28 -27.99 -8.50
N SER A 262 6.62 -27.73 -7.36
CA SER A 262 5.26 -28.18 -7.08
C SER A 262 4.23 -27.07 -6.89
N ILE A 263 4.65 -25.90 -6.39
CA ILE A 263 3.77 -24.76 -6.14
C ILE A 263 4.12 -23.65 -7.15
N PRO A 264 3.30 -23.44 -8.19
CA PRO A 264 3.59 -22.38 -9.15
C PRO A 264 3.19 -21.01 -8.62
N ASP A 265 3.91 -20.00 -9.09
CA ASP A 265 3.56 -18.59 -9.02
C ASP A 265 2.36 -18.25 -9.93
N PRO A 266 1.92 -16.98 -9.98
CA PRO A 266 0.85 -16.55 -10.88
C PRO A 266 1.17 -16.72 -12.38
N ALA A 267 2.44 -16.74 -12.78
CA ALA A 267 2.89 -17.01 -14.15
C ALA A 267 2.88 -18.51 -14.52
N GLY A 268 2.79 -19.40 -13.52
CA GLY A 268 2.80 -20.84 -13.68
C GLY A 268 4.17 -21.49 -13.45
N GLU A 269 5.16 -20.73 -12.98
CA GLU A 269 6.54 -21.12 -12.75
C GLU A 269 6.72 -21.52 -11.28
N ALA A 270 7.38 -22.66 -11.03
CA ALA A 270 7.62 -23.12 -9.66
C ALA A 270 8.92 -22.52 -9.16
N GLU A 271 8.80 -21.40 -8.46
CA GLU A 271 9.94 -20.63 -7.94
C GLU A 271 10.07 -20.76 -6.43
N ASP A 272 11.21 -20.33 -5.89
CA ASP A 272 11.43 -20.28 -4.45
C ASP A 272 10.51 -19.24 -3.83
N TRP A 273 10.08 -19.47 -2.59
CA TRP A 273 9.13 -18.57 -1.95
C TRP A 273 9.32 -18.45 -0.45
N ILE A 274 8.92 -17.28 0.04
CA ILE A 274 8.92 -16.89 1.44
C ILE A 274 7.51 -16.45 1.79
N GLU A 275 6.98 -16.99 2.88
CA GLU A 275 5.70 -16.61 3.46
C GLU A 275 5.93 -15.83 4.75
N LEU A 276 5.32 -14.66 4.86
CA LEU A 276 5.22 -13.90 6.09
C LEU A 276 3.86 -14.13 6.77
N TYR A 277 3.83 -14.09 8.10
CA TYR A 277 2.60 -14.15 8.90
C TYR A 277 2.50 -12.98 9.87
N ASN A 278 1.35 -12.32 9.88
CA ASN A 278 1.01 -11.26 10.83
C ASN A 278 0.40 -11.87 12.10
N ASN A 279 1.14 -11.90 13.20
CA ASN A 279 0.70 -12.38 14.52
C ASN A 279 -0.26 -11.40 15.24
N THR A 280 -0.47 -10.20 14.72
CA THR A 280 -1.30 -9.19 15.37
C THR A 280 -2.78 -9.35 15.00
N SER A 281 -3.65 -8.72 15.78
CA SER A 281 -5.08 -8.66 15.52
C SER A 281 -5.51 -7.52 14.60
N GLU A 282 -4.56 -6.76 14.04
CA GLU A 282 -4.81 -5.61 13.17
C GLU A 282 -4.07 -5.79 11.83
N ASP A 283 -4.51 -5.07 10.80
CA ASP A 283 -3.80 -5.06 9.53
C ASP A 283 -2.46 -4.34 9.69
N LEU A 284 -1.38 -4.95 9.21
CA LEU A 284 -0.03 -4.37 9.21
C LEU A 284 0.29 -3.81 7.83
N ASP A 285 0.49 -2.50 7.74
CA ASP A 285 1.11 -1.88 6.56
C ASP A 285 2.63 -2.07 6.65
N ILE A 286 3.17 -2.82 5.70
CA ILE A 286 4.59 -3.18 5.66
C ILE A 286 5.32 -2.44 4.53
N SER A 287 4.67 -1.45 3.91
CA SER A 287 5.24 -0.68 2.80
C SER A 287 6.61 -0.10 3.19
N GLY A 288 7.62 -0.35 2.36
CA GLY A 288 8.96 0.20 2.56
C GLY A 288 9.86 -0.56 3.55
N THR A 289 9.39 -1.61 4.22
CA THR A 289 10.28 -2.57 4.92
C THR A 289 11.11 -3.35 3.91
N TYR A 290 12.11 -4.09 4.38
CA TYR A 290 13.03 -4.82 3.51
C TYR A 290 13.05 -6.33 3.77
N LEU A 291 13.29 -7.10 2.71
CA LEU A 291 13.62 -8.52 2.73
C LEU A 291 14.97 -8.72 2.02
N SER A 292 15.81 -9.62 2.53
CA SER A 292 17.10 -9.99 1.93
C SER A 292 17.50 -11.42 2.32
N ASP A 293 18.43 -11.98 1.55
CA ASP A 293 19.13 -13.25 1.80
C ASP A 293 20.60 -13.06 2.23
N ASP A 294 21.03 -11.83 2.59
CA ASP A 294 22.37 -11.53 3.13
C ASP A 294 22.28 -10.66 4.39
N PHE A 295 22.75 -11.19 5.53
CA PHE A 295 22.78 -10.43 6.79
C PHE A 295 23.66 -9.17 6.75
N ASN A 296 24.59 -9.08 5.81
CA ASN A 296 25.44 -7.89 5.61
C ASN A 296 24.76 -6.83 4.74
N ASN A 297 23.63 -7.15 4.10
CA ASN A 297 22.86 -6.30 3.22
C ASN A 297 21.34 -6.37 3.53
N PRO A 298 20.90 -6.00 4.74
CA PRO A 298 19.51 -6.22 5.20
C PRO A 298 18.44 -5.40 4.44
N ASN A 299 18.81 -4.66 3.39
CA ASN A 299 17.98 -3.73 2.63
C ASN A 299 17.97 -4.00 1.11
N GLU A 300 18.07 -5.26 0.72
CA GLU A 300 18.21 -5.70 -0.67
C GLU A 300 16.95 -5.53 -1.52
N TRP A 301 15.81 -6.04 -1.05
CA TRP A 301 14.52 -5.88 -1.70
C TRP A 301 13.56 -5.11 -0.81
N GLN A 302 12.92 -4.07 -1.33
CA GLN A 302 11.99 -3.23 -0.58
C GLN A 302 10.55 -3.57 -0.92
N PHE A 303 9.71 -3.78 0.09
CA PHE A 303 8.28 -4.02 -0.11
C PHE A 303 7.62 -2.82 -0.81
N PRO A 304 6.83 -3.05 -1.89
CA PRO A 304 6.15 -1.99 -2.62
C PRO A 304 5.15 -1.19 -1.77
N GLU A 305 4.74 -0.06 -2.31
CA GLU A 305 3.74 0.80 -1.70
C GLU A 305 2.36 0.16 -1.58
N ASN A 306 1.70 0.40 -0.45
CA ASN A 306 0.40 -0.15 -0.08
C ASN A 306 0.41 -1.68 0.11
N THR A 307 1.55 -2.24 0.52
CA THR A 307 1.64 -3.65 0.89
C THR A 307 1.12 -3.82 2.31
N VAL A 308 -0.02 -4.48 2.45
CA VAL A 308 -0.69 -4.70 3.74
C VAL A 308 -0.87 -6.19 3.98
N VAL A 309 -0.43 -6.66 5.14
CA VAL A 309 -0.71 -8.01 5.63
C VAL A 309 -1.90 -7.94 6.59
N ALA A 310 -3.03 -8.52 6.19
CA ALA A 310 -4.24 -8.51 7.02
C ALA A 310 -3.98 -9.11 8.42
N ALA A 311 -4.78 -8.72 9.41
CA ALA A 311 -4.75 -9.32 10.75
C ALA A 311 -4.80 -10.87 10.68
N ASN A 312 -3.82 -11.57 11.28
CA ASN A 312 -3.70 -13.04 11.19
C ASN A 312 -3.65 -13.58 9.74
N GLY A 313 -3.21 -12.73 8.80
CA GLY A 313 -3.06 -13.03 7.39
C GLY A 313 -1.66 -13.49 7.02
N TYR A 314 -1.53 -14.00 5.80
CA TYR A 314 -0.29 -14.45 5.19
C TYR A 314 0.03 -13.60 3.97
N LEU A 315 1.31 -13.43 3.69
CA LEU A 315 1.80 -12.77 2.48
C LEU A 315 2.88 -13.64 1.84
N ILE A 316 2.75 -13.90 0.54
CA ILE A 316 3.70 -14.69 -0.23
C ILE A 316 4.59 -13.76 -1.05
N ILE A 317 5.89 -14.05 -1.05
CA ILE A 317 6.92 -13.41 -1.84
C ILE A 317 7.66 -14.51 -2.60
N TRP A 318 7.76 -14.40 -3.92
CA TRP A 318 8.59 -15.26 -4.76
C TRP A 318 10.02 -14.72 -4.76
N ALA A 319 11.02 -15.58 -4.57
CA ALA A 319 12.43 -15.22 -4.56
C ALA A 319 13.08 -15.80 -5.83
N ASP A 320 12.94 -15.10 -6.94
CA ASP A 320 13.21 -15.62 -8.29
C ASP A 320 14.05 -14.69 -9.18
N GLU A 321 14.48 -13.54 -8.66
CA GLU A 321 15.19 -12.49 -9.40
C GLU A 321 14.35 -11.81 -10.51
N ASP A 322 13.02 -11.85 -10.45
CA ASP A 322 12.13 -11.27 -11.47
C ASP A 322 11.03 -10.34 -10.89
N ASP A 323 11.37 -9.08 -10.64
CA ASP A 323 10.47 -8.08 -10.03
C ASP A 323 9.36 -7.54 -10.95
N ASP A 324 9.30 -7.97 -12.21
CA ASP A 324 8.37 -7.48 -13.23
C ASP A 324 7.08 -8.32 -13.36
N GLN A 325 6.94 -9.41 -12.60
CA GLN A 325 5.82 -10.34 -12.69
C GLN A 325 4.59 -9.98 -11.82
N GLU A 326 3.44 -10.61 -12.10
CA GLU A 326 2.23 -10.45 -11.28
C GLU A 326 2.42 -11.10 -9.91
N GLY A 327 2.44 -10.28 -8.86
CA GLY A 327 2.60 -10.75 -7.49
C GLY A 327 3.63 -9.92 -6.75
N LEU A 328 4.22 -10.51 -5.72
CA LEU A 328 5.41 -9.97 -5.06
C LEU A 328 6.58 -10.88 -5.41
N HIS A 329 7.53 -10.34 -6.16
CA HIS A 329 8.72 -11.04 -6.61
C HIS A 329 9.95 -10.23 -6.15
N ALA A 330 10.84 -10.91 -5.44
CA ALA A 330 12.07 -10.35 -4.91
C ALA A 330 13.18 -10.40 -5.96
N ASN A 331 14.09 -9.44 -5.89
CA ASN A 331 15.23 -9.32 -6.80
C ASN A 331 16.43 -10.22 -6.41
N PHE A 332 16.17 -11.26 -5.61
CA PHE A 332 17.15 -12.25 -5.15
C PHE A 332 16.50 -13.65 -5.15
N LYS A 333 17.32 -14.70 -5.04
CA LYS A 333 16.88 -16.10 -5.06
C LYS A 333 17.61 -16.92 -4.00
N LEU A 334 16.86 -17.79 -3.32
CA LEU A 334 17.39 -18.59 -2.22
C LEU A 334 18.25 -19.77 -2.70
N SER A 335 19.34 -20.04 -1.99
CA SER A 335 20.19 -21.21 -2.20
C SER A 335 19.58 -22.47 -1.58
N SER A 336 19.39 -23.53 -2.39
CA SER A 336 18.97 -24.85 -1.88
C SER A 336 20.12 -25.76 -1.47
N THR A 337 21.37 -25.46 -1.84
CA THR A 337 22.49 -26.41 -1.71
C THR A 337 23.50 -26.06 -0.62
N ASP A 338 23.77 -24.78 -0.39
CA ASP A 338 24.89 -24.33 0.44
C ASP A 338 24.46 -23.74 1.79
N GLY A 339 23.14 -23.65 2.02
CA GLY A 339 22.56 -22.92 3.14
C GLY A 339 22.71 -21.41 2.97
N GLU A 340 21.80 -20.66 3.58
CA GLU A 340 21.73 -19.20 3.46
C GLU A 340 20.94 -18.63 4.64
N GLU A 341 20.61 -17.34 4.58
CA GLU A 341 19.76 -16.65 5.52
C GLU A 341 18.58 -15.97 4.84
N ILE A 342 17.59 -15.60 5.64
CA ILE A 342 16.51 -14.68 5.25
C ILE A 342 16.41 -13.68 6.39
N ILE A 343 16.37 -12.39 6.05
CA ILE A 343 16.22 -11.29 7.00
C ILE A 343 15.10 -10.36 6.57
N LEU A 344 14.21 -10.08 7.53
CA LEU A 344 13.16 -9.08 7.41
C LEU A 344 13.53 -7.90 8.32
N SER A 345 13.61 -6.70 7.76
CA SER A 345 14.03 -5.51 8.51
C SER A 345 13.12 -4.29 8.28
N ASN A 346 13.01 -3.44 9.30
CA ASN A 346 12.32 -2.16 9.20
C ASN A 346 13.08 -1.21 8.28
N LEU A 347 12.46 -0.07 7.95
CA LEU A 347 13.09 0.96 7.12
C LEU A 347 14.39 1.52 7.72
N ASP A 348 14.54 1.48 9.05
CA ASP A 348 15.74 1.91 9.77
C ASP A 348 16.79 0.79 9.96
N LEU A 349 16.55 -0.37 9.34
CA LEU A 349 17.35 -1.59 9.38
C LEU A 349 17.35 -2.34 10.72
N THR A 350 16.45 -1.99 11.64
CA THR A 350 16.19 -2.87 12.78
C THR A 350 15.58 -4.19 12.30
N VAL A 351 16.09 -5.30 12.82
CA VAL A 351 15.64 -6.64 12.41
C VAL A 351 14.28 -6.95 13.04
N ILE A 352 13.30 -7.28 12.19
CA ILE A 352 11.97 -7.73 12.59
C ILE A 352 12.03 -9.23 12.90
N ASP A 353 12.53 -10.01 11.95
CA ASP A 353 12.71 -11.45 12.09
C ASP A 353 13.84 -11.93 11.15
N SER A 354 14.45 -13.06 11.50
CA SER A 354 15.47 -13.68 10.65
C SER A 354 15.58 -15.18 10.87
N VAL A 355 16.12 -15.86 9.87
CA VAL A 355 16.44 -17.29 9.93
C VAL A 355 17.70 -17.56 9.12
N SER A 356 18.54 -18.46 9.61
CA SER A 356 19.55 -19.14 8.78
C SER A 356 19.11 -20.58 8.57
N PHE A 357 19.32 -21.11 7.38
CA PHE A 357 18.89 -22.44 6.99
C PHE A 357 19.98 -23.16 6.19
N GLU A 358 19.94 -24.49 6.25
CA GLU A 358 20.84 -25.37 5.52
C GLU A 358 20.21 -25.83 4.20
N SER A 359 20.86 -26.73 3.46
CA SER A 359 20.30 -27.28 2.23
C SER A 359 18.87 -27.83 2.41
N GLN A 360 17.96 -27.52 1.49
CA GLN A 360 16.60 -28.05 1.48
C GLN A 360 16.41 -29.17 0.47
N ALA A 361 15.55 -30.13 0.82
CA ALA A 361 15.09 -31.14 -0.12
C ALA A 361 13.96 -30.58 -1.00
N LEU A 362 13.92 -31.03 -2.25
CA LEU A 362 12.89 -30.64 -3.21
C LEU A 362 11.47 -30.80 -2.63
N ASN A 363 10.67 -29.74 -2.74
CA ASN A 363 9.29 -29.61 -2.28
C ASN A 363 9.03 -29.76 -0.77
N LEU A 364 10.06 -29.63 0.06
CA LEU A 364 9.90 -29.58 1.50
C LEU A 364 10.22 -28.18 2.00
N SER A 365 9.25 -27.58 2.69
CA SER A 365 9.39 -26.25 3.27
C SER A 365 9.99 -26.34 4.67
N MET A 366 10.50 -25.21 5.14
CA MET A 366 10.78 -24.97 6.54
C MET A 366 9.64 -24.13 7.11
N SER A 367 8.84 -24.70 8.01
CA SER A 367 7.62 -24.07 8.54
C SER A 367 7.77 -23.81 10.04
N ARG A 368 7.40 -22.63 10.53
CA ARG A 368 7.31 -22.36 11.98
C ARG A 368 6.17 -23.14 12.60
N ILE A 369 6.49 -24.04 13.53
CA ILE A 369 5.49 -24.84 14.24
C ILE A 369 5.71 -24.72 15.75
N PRO A 370 4.76 -24.17 16.54
CA PRO A 370 3.45 -23.63 16.13
C PRO A 370 3.51 -22.44 15.16
N ASN A 371 2.45 -22.23 14.36
CA ASN A 371 2.34 -21.11 13.40
C ASN A 371 2.72 -19.77 14.04
N GLY A 372 3.48 -18.95 13.32
CA GLY A 372 3.86 -17.60 13.72
C GLY A 372 4.81 -17.48 14.91
N THR A 373 5.03 -18.53 15.71
CA THR A 373 5.68 -18.43 17.03
C THR A 373 6.70 -19.52 17.31
N GLY A 374 6.61 -20.64 16.60
CA GLY A 374 7.45 -21.80 16.79
C GLY A 374 8.81 -21.71 16.14
N SER A 375 9.61 -22.75 16.40
CA SER A 375 10.84 -23.01 15.66
C SER A 375 10.50 -23.54 14.27
N PHE A 376 11.40 -23.31 13.32
CA PHE A 376 11.30 -23.91 11.99
C PHE A 376 11.49 -25.43 12.05
N VAL A 377 10.59 -26.15 11.39
CA VAL A 377 10.63 -27.59 11.21
C VAL A 377 10.42 -27.89 9.74
N GLN A 378 11.20 -28.83 9.20
CA GLN A 378 10.98 -29.29 7.84
C GLN A 378 9.61 -29.99 7.75
N SER A 379 8.77 -29.56 6.82
CA SER A 379 7.43 -30.10 6.68
C SER A 379 6.93 -30.05 5.24
N ASN A 380 5.73 -30.59 5.00
CA ASN A 380 5.06 -30.38 3.72
C ASN A 380 4.51 -28.95 3.68
N PRO A 381 4.57 -28.28 2.53
CA PRO A 381 4.20 -26.88 2.45
C PRO A 381 2.76 -26.61 2.87
N THR A 382 2.58 -25.64 3.77
CA THR A 382 1.29 -25.12 4.22
C THR A 382 0.93 -23.79 3.57
N PHE A 383 1.46 -23.53 2.36
CA PHE A 383 1.28 -22.33 1.55
C PHE A 383 -0.06 -21.59 1.75
N ASN A 384 0.07 -20.32 2.16
CA ASN A 384 -0.97 -19.35 2.45
C ASN A 384 -1.99 -19.85 3.49
N ARG A 385 -1.55 -20.67 4.46
CA ARG A 385 -2.37 -21.29 5.51
C ARG A 385 -1.56 -21.54 6.78
N GLU A 386 -2.28 -21.88 7.86
CA GLU A 386 -1.70 -22.17 9.17
C GLU A 386 -0.76 -23.38 9.16
N ASN A 387 0.48 -23.16 9.60
CA ASN A 387 1.45 -24.23 9.86
C ASN A 387 0.96 -25.07 11.04
N SER A 388 0.80 -26.39 10.83
CA SER A 388 0.35 -27.29 11.90
C SER A 388 1.23 -28.53 12.01
N ASN A 389 1.44 -28.98 13.24
CA ASN A 389 2.29 -30.14 13.57
C ASN A 389 1.65 -31.49 13.19
N THR A 390 0.68 -31.50 12.28
CA THR A 390 0.28 -32.74 11.65
C THR A 390 1.47 -33.14 10.80
N THR A 391 2.29 -34.03 11.34
CA THR A 391 2.95 -35.01 10.48
C THR A 391 1.82 -35.57 9.63
N SER A 392 1.69 -35.07 8.41
CA SER A 392 1.24 -35.91 7.34
C SER A 392 2.21 -37.07 7.39
N VAL A 393 1.79 -38.14 8.06
CA VAL A 393 1.99 -39.44 7.45
C VAL A 393 1.53 -39.18 6.04
N GLU A 394 2.47 -39.08 5.10
CA GLU A 394 2.19 -39.62 3.80
C GLU A 394 1.60 -40.99 4.10
N GLU A 395 0.27 -41.04 4.16
CA GLU A 395 -0.37 -42.09 3.44
C GLU A 395 0.09 -41.89 1.97
N SER A 396 1.28 -42.41 1.69
CA SER A 396 1.33 -43.63 0.90
C SER A 396 0.38 -44.65 1.54
N THR A 397 -0.92 -44.36 1.49
CA THR A 397 -1.81 -45.35 0.98
C THR A 397 -1.32 -45.49 -0.45
N ALA A 398 -0.50 -46.52 -0.65
CA ALA A 398 -0.91 -47.50 -1.62
C ALA A 398 -2.44 -47.45 -1.66
N GLU A 399 -2.96 -46.90 -2.75
CA GLU A 399 -4.39 -46.66 -2.97
C GLU A 399 -5.13 -47.77 -2.23
N ILE A 400 -6.01 -47.41 -1.29
CA ILE A 400 -6.96 -48.40 -0.81
C ILE A 400 -8.11 -48.29 -1.80
N PRO A 401 -8.22 -49.18 -2.80
CA PRO A 401 -9.49 -49.38 -3.49
C PRO A 401 -10.58 -49.53 -2.44
N GLY A 402 -11.53 -48.58 -2.38
CA GLY A 402 -12.70 -48.74 -1.54
C GLY A 402 -13.03 -47.61 -0.57
N THR A 403 -12.59 -46.36 -0.75
CA THR A 403 -13.13 -45.21 0.01
C THR A 403 -13.97 -44.26 -0.86
N PHE A 404 -15.08 -43.76 -0.31
CA PHE A 404 -15.86 -42.68 -0.91
C PHE A 404 -15.21 -41.36 -0.51
N THR A 405 -14.69 -40.61 -1.47
CA THR A 405 -13.97 -39.36 -1.19
C THR A 405 -14.10 -38.39 -2.36
N LEU A 406 -14.48 -37.15 -2.08
CA LEU A 406 -14.44 -36.02 -3.00
C LEU A 406 -13.20 -35.17 -2.69
N LYS A 407 -12.31 -34.95 -3.66
CA LYS A 407 -11.13 -34.09 -3.50
C LYS A 407 -11.45 -32.62 -3.73
N GLN A 408 -10.62 -31.74 -3.18
CA GLN A 408 -10.68 -30.31 -3.51
C GLN A 408 -10.36 -30.13 -5.00
N ASN A 409 -11.15 -29.31 -5.71
CA ASN A 409 -10.92 -28.99 -7.10
C ASN A 409 -9.58 -28.25 -7.26
N TYR A 410 -8.85 -28.53 -8.33
CA TYR A 410 -7.57 -27.87 -8.62
C TYR A 410 -7.53 -27.40 -10.09
N PRO A 411 -7.16 -26.13 -10.34
CA PRO A 411 -6.87 -25.07 -9.36
C PRO A 411 -8.13 -24.63 -8.56
N ASN A 412 -7.93 -23.95 -7.42
CA ASN A 412 -8.99 -23.25 -6.65
C ASN A 412 -8.41 -22.11 -5.78
N PRO A 413 -8.67 -20.82 -6.06
CA PRO A 413 -9.57 -20.31 -7.11
C PRO A 413 -9.16 -20.72 -8.53
N PHE A 414 -10.10 -20.73 -9.47
CA PHE A 414 -9.86 -21.18 -10.85
C PHE A 414 -10.40 -20.21 -11.90
N ASN A 415 -9.79 -20.20 -13.08
CA ASN A 415 -10.22 -19.39 -14.23
C ASN A 415 -9.93 -20.11 -15.59
N PRO A 416 -10.93 -20.34 -16.46
CA PRO A 416 -12.31 -20.68 -16.13
C PRO A 416 -12.48 -22.19 -15.88
N THR A 417 -11.41 -22.99 -15.92
CA THR A 417 -11.48 -24.46 -15.80
C THR A 417 -10.81 -25.00 -14.55
N THR A 418 -11.35 -26.07 -13.99
CA THR A 418 -10.79 -26.81 -12.84
C THR A 418 -11.02 -28.30 -13.00
N THR A 419 -10.30 -29.13 -12.24
CA THR A 419 -10.49 -30.59 -12.22
C THR A 419 -10.98 -31.03 -10.85
N ILE A 420 -12.05 -31.84 -10.83
CA ILE A 420 -12.63 -32.42 -9.61
C ILE A 420 -12.37 -33.92 -9.63
N ASN A 421 -11.66 -34.41 -8.62
CA ASN A 421 -11.32 -35.82 -8.49
C ASN A 421 -12.16 -36.49 -7.40
N PHE A 422 -12.64 -37.70 -7.63
CA PHE A 422 -13.32 -38.49 -6.60
C PHE A 422 -13.08 -40.00 -6.73
N THR A 423 -13.30 -40.72 -5.64
CA THR A 423 -13.31 -42.19 -5.56
C THR A 423 -14.62 -42.66 -4.90
N VAL A 424 -14.95 -43.93 -5.09
CA VAL A 424 -16.09 -44.58 -4.43
C VAL A 424 -15.63 -45.85 -3.71
N ASP A 425 -16.38 -46.22 -2.67
CA ASP A 425 -16.11 -47.39 -1.83
C ASP A 425 -16.67 -48.70 -2.37
N LYS A 426 -17.76 -48.64 -3.16
CA LYS A 426 -18.49 -49.76 -3.74
C LYS A 426 -19.10 -49.35 -5.07
N THR A 427 -19.40 -50.32 -5.92
CA THR A 427 -20.08 -50.08 -7.19
C THR A 427 -21.49 -49.57 -6.93
N ARG A 428 -21.75 -48.29 -7.23
CA ARG A 428 -23.08 -47.68 -7.04
C ARG A 428 -23.31 -46.48 -7.92
N ARG A 429 -24.59 -46.14 -8.09
CA ARG A 429 -25.00 -44.94 -8.79
C ARG A 429 -24.50 -43.72 -8.02
N THR A 430 -23.71 -42.90 -8.69
CA THR A 430 -23.01 -41.74 -8.13
C THR A 430 -23.24 -40.55 -9.05
N THR A 431 -23.45 -39.38 -8.46
CA THR A 431 -23.62 -38.12 -9.19
C THR A 431 -22.67 -37.06 -8.65
N LEU A 432 -22.04 -36.31 -9.55
CA LEU A 432 -21.26 -35.11 -9.24
C LEU A 432 -21.98 -33.92 -9.86
N ARG A 433 -22.40 -32.96 -9.03
CA ARG A 433 -23.21 -31.82 -9.45
C ARG A 433 -22.66 -30.51 -8.90
N VAL A 434 -22.77 -29.43 -9.67
CA VAL A 434 -22.37 -28.07 -9.30
C VAL A 434 -23.60 -27.23 -8.97
N TYR A 435 -23.52 -26.40 -7.93
CA TYR A 435 -24.58 -25.54 -7.43
C TYR A 435 -24.05 -24.12 -7.18
N ASN A 436 -24.92 -23.12 -7.28
CA ASN A 436 -24.61 -21.77 -6.81
C ASN A 436 -24.87 -21.61 -5.30
N VAL A 437 -24.59 -20.42 -4.76
CA VAL A 437 -24.78 -20.09 -3.33
C VAL A 437 -26.24 -20.17 -2.85
N LEU A 438 -27.21 -20.11 -3.77
CA LEU A 438 -28.64 -20.27 -3.45
C LEU A 438 -29.07 -21.75 -3.47
N GLY A 439 -28.14 -22.68 -3.70
CA GLY A 439 -28.41 -24.11 -3.80
C GLY A 439 -29.08 -24.53 -5.13
N GLN A 440 -29.11 -23.64 -6.13
CA GLN A 440 -29.65 -23.97 -7.45
C GLN A 440 -28.63 -24.80 -8.24
N LEU A 441 -29.09 -25.89 -8.86
CA LEU A 441 -28.26 -26.75 -9.72
C LEU A 441 -27.81 -25.97 -10.96
N ILE A 442 -26.51 -25.93 -11.18
CA ILE A 442 -25.87 -25.32 -12.34
C ILE A 442 -25.61 -26.37 -13.42
N GLU A 443 -24.92 -27.46 -13.06
CA GLU A 443 -24.54 -28.50 -14.01
C GLU A 443 -24.36 -29.86 -13.32
N THR A 444 -24.61 -30.96 -14.04
CA THR A 444 -24.26 -32.33 -13.61
C THR A 444 -23.03 -32.77 -14.38
N LEU A 445 -21.90 -32.92 -13.68
CA LEU A 445 -20.61 -33.23 -14.29
C LEU A 445 -20.40 -34.74 -14.48
N TYR A 446 -21.02 -35.54 -13.61
CA TYR A 446 -21.01 -37.00 -13.71
C TYR A 446 -22.33 -37.56 -13.21
N GLU A 447 -22.89 -38.54 -13.92
CA GLU A 447 -24.05 -39.32 -13.48
C GLU A 447 -23.95 -40.73 -14.07
N GLY A 448 -23.73 -41.73 -13.21
CA GLY A 448 -23.54 -43.10 -13.65
C GLY A 448 -23.20 -44.05 -12.50
N TYR A 449 -22.86 -45.29 -12.85
CA TYR A 449 -22.28 -46.23 -11.88
C TYR A 449 -20.77 -46.00 -11.82
N ALA A 450 -20.27 -45.72 -10.61
CA ALA A 450 -18.86 -45.66 -10.33
C ALA A 450 -18.44 -46.94 -9.59
N ASP A 451 -17.38 -47.58 -10.05
CA ASP A 451 -16.73 -48.74 -9.43
C ASP A 451 -15.58 -48.31 -8.49
N PRO A 452 -15.35 -49.05 -7.38
CA PRO A 452 -14.27 -48.80 -6.45
C PRO A 452 -12.90 -49.13 -7.07
N GLY A 453 -11.86 -48.46 -6.60
CA GLY A 453 -10.49 -48.61 -7.13
C GLY A 453 -10.19 -47.76 -8.37
N ASN A 454 -11.16 -46.99 -8.85
CA ASN A 454 -10.94 -45.99 -9.90
C ASN A 454 -10.89 -44.58 -9.32
N LEU A 455 -9.92 -43.78 -9.74
CA LEU A 455 -9.92 -42.33 -9.56
C LEU A 455 -10.67 -41.68 -10.74
N TYR A 456 -11.81 -41.05 -10.46
CA TYR A 456 -12.58 -40.33 -11.46
C TYR A 456 -12.12 -38.87 -11.48
N SER A 457 -11.54 -38.43 -12.59
CA SER A 457 -11.08 -37.05 -12.79
C SER A 457 -11.96 -36.32 -13.78
N ILE A 458 -12.82 -35.43 -13.28
CA ILE A 458 -13.83 -34.73 -14.07
C ILE A 458 -13.42 -33.27 -14.26
N LYS A 459 -13.21 -32.86 -15.52
CA LYS A 459 -12.93 -31.46 -15.86
C LYS A 459 -14.23 -30.65 -15.85
N PHE A 460 -14.19 -29.48 -15.24
CA PHE A 460 -15.28 -28.51 -15.23
C PHE A 460 -14.85 -27.23 -15.93
N ASP A 461 -15.67 -26.75 -16.87
CA ASP A 461 -15.48 -25.49 -17.59
C ASP A 461 -16.59 -24.50 -17.22
N ALA A 462 -16.22 -23.48 -16.45
CA ALA A 462 -17.13 -22.47 -15.94
C ALA A 462 -17.10 -21.17 -16.78
N SER A 463 -16.64 -21.22 -18.03
CA SER A 463 -16.54 -20.04 -18.92
C SER A 463 -17.86 -19.29 -19.10
N LYS A 464 -19.01 -19.93 -18.89
CA LYS A 464 -20.35 -19.31 -18.98
C LYS A 464 -20.91 -18.79 -17.65
N LEU A 465 -20.19 -18.95 -16.54
CA LEU A 465 -20.62 -18.55 -15.20
C LEU A 465 -19.96 -17.22 -14.78
N ASN A 466 -20.55 -16.50 -13.83
CA ASN A 466 -19.96 -15.26 -13.29
C ASN A 466 -18.93 -15.60 -12.19
N SER A 467 -17.93 -14.74 -11.97
CA SER A 467 -17.03 -14.84 -10.82
C SER A 467 -17.82 -14.97 -9.52
N GLY A 468 -17.35 -15.82 -8.62
CA GLY A 468 -18.04 -16.07 -7.35
C GLY A 468 -17.84 -17.47 -6.81
N VAL A 469 -18.55 -17.74 -5.71
CA VAL A 469 -18.47 -19.01 -4.99
C VAL A 469 -19.50 -20.00 -5.55
N TYR A 470 -19.04 -21.22 -5.81
CA TYR A 470 -19.86 -22.36 -6.21
C TYR A 470 -19.59 -23.54 -5.28
N PHE A 471 -20.52 -24.49 -5.26
CA PHE A 471 -20.37 -25.74 -4.51
C PHE A 471 -20.51 -26.91 -5.47
N TYR A 472 -19.68 -27.93 -5.29
CA TYR A 472 -19.85 -29.19 -5.99
C TYR A 472 -20.07 -30.30 -4.97
N ARG A 473 -21.01 -31.18 -5.30
CA ARG A 473 -21.49 -32.24 -4.42
C ARG A 473 -21.40 -33.57 -5.12
N LEU A 474 -20.71 -34.50 -4.49
CA LEU A 474 -20.69 -35.91 -4.83
C LEU A 474 -21.73 -36.62 -3.98
N GLU A 475 -22.63 -37.34 -4.62
CA GLU A 475 -23.76 -37.99 -3.98
C GLU A 475 -23.93 -39.41 -4.49
N SER A 476 -24.14 -40.34 -3.56
CA SER A 476 -24.55 -41.72 -3.78
C SER A 476 -25.73 -42.04 -2.88
N GLU A 477 -26.29 -43.26 -2.94
CA GLU A 477 -27.45 -43.64 -2.13
C GLU A 477 -27.23 -43.50 -0.61
N GLU A 478 -25.99 -43.60 -0.11
CA GLU A 478 -25.68 -43.58 1.33
C GLU A 478 -24.78 -42.43 1.76
N ASN A 479 -24.00 -41.84 0.85
CA ASN A 479 -22.99 -40.84 1.16
C ASN A 479 -23.14 -39.58 0.32
N VAL A 480 -22.93 -38.44 0.97
CA VAL A 480 -22.93 -37.12 0.35
C VAL A 480 -21.73 -36.34 0.85
N GLU A 481 -20.89 -35.87 -0.08
CA GLU A 481 -19.80 -34.95 0.21
C GLU A 481 -19.96 -33.68 -0.62
N THR A 482 -19.73 -32.52 0.00
CA THR A 482 -19.82 -31.23 -0.68
C THR A 482 -18.56 -30.42 -0.39
N LYS A 483 -18.04 -29.76 -1.42
CA LYS A 483 -16.89 -28.85 -1.32
C LYS A 483 -17.18 -27.53 -2.04
N ARG A 484 -16.46 -26.50 -1.62
CA ARG A 484 -16.56 -25.13 -2.13
C ARG A 484 -15.49 -24.91 -3.20
N MET A 485 -15.81 -24.18 -4.26
CA MET A 485 -14.87 -23.68 -5.25
C MET A 485 -15.12 -22.19 -5.56
N VAL A 486 -14.08 -21.48 -5.98
CA VAL A 486 -14.10 -20.04 -6.26
C VAL A 486 -13.69 -19.83 -7.72
N LEU A 487 -14.60 -19.29 -8.53
CA LEU A 487 -14.32 -18.87 -9.90
C LEU A 487 -13.90 -17.39 -9.86
N ILE A 488 -12.75 -17.08 -10.45
CA ILE A 488 -12.27 -15.72 -10.68
C ILE A 488 -12.23 -15.50 -12.18
N LYS A 489 -12.81 -14.40 -12.67
CA LYS A 489 -12.74 -13.94 -14.07
C LYS A 489 -12.28 -12.50 -14.11
#